data_AF-A0A2V7QQT2-F1
#
_entry.id   AF-A0A2V7QQT2-F1
#
_cell.length_a   1.000
_cell.length_b   1.000
_cell.length_c   1.000
_cell.angle_alpha   90.00
_cell.angle_beta   90.00
_cell.angle_gamma   90.00
#
_symmetry.space_group_name_H-M   'P 1'
#
loop_
_entity.id
_entity.type
_entity.pdbx_description
1 polymer ?
#
loop_
_entity_poly.entity_id
_entity_poly.type
_entity_poly.pdbx_seq_one_letter_code
_entity_poly.pdbx_strand_id
1 'polypeptide(L)'
;MRSSKVSLHSVWKAFDEAAFGPKNTLNLRESLPTAADARYRAEAWLRERQIGRAGEVLLITGRGNQSPGGVSAVRAAIVALLPNLRRRGVVSEWREHSPGSFVVKLGSISSLLDAPRRKRDRVTVATPADPESLAQLDTKTLSLLRRLAVRSLESLGVRDIDKFVDSEMLSKFNSLAAGIAPGVEGERRLREVISAALEQLDE
;
A
#
# COMPACT_ATOMS: atom_id res chain seq x y z
N MET A 1 -37.64 0.82 32.25
CA MET A 1 -36.42 1.29 31.54
C MET A 1 -35.69 0.05 31.01
N ARG A 2 -35.65 -0.16 29.69
CA ARG A 2 -35.01 -1.36 29.11
C ARG A 2 -33.50 -1.15 29.09
N SER A 3 -32.77 -1.88 29.94
CA SER A 3 -31.31 -1.98 29.87
C SER A 3 -30.95 -2.62 28.53
N SER A 4 -30.50 -1.81 27.57
CA SER A 4 -29.93 -2.31 26.32
C SER A 4 -28.70 -3.13 26.66
N LYS A 5 -28.79 -4.47 26.53
CA LYS A 5 -27.64 -5.35 26.68
C LYS A 5 -26.61 -4.97 25.62
N VAL A 6 -25.55 -4.27 26.03
CA VAL A 6 -24.40 -4.01 25.19
C VAL A 6 -23.75 -5.36 24.90
N SER A 7 -23.76 -5.78 23.64
CA SER A 7 -23.12 -7.04 23.25
C SER A 7 -21.60 -6.88 23.30
N LEU A 8 -20.86 -7.95 23.66
CA LEU A 8 -19.40 -7.95 23.55
C LEU A 8 -18.95 -7.52 22.15
N HIS A 9 -19.63 -7.98 21.10
CA HIS A 9 -19.35 -7.61 19.72
C HIS A 9 -19.39 -6.10 19.45
N SER A 10 -20.38 -5.38 20.02
CA SER A 10 -20.46 -3.92 19.87
C SER A 10 -19.36 -3.19 20.62
N VAL A 11 -18.88 -3.75 21.74
CA VAL A 11 -17.74 -3.20 22.49
C VAL A 11 -16.44 -3.36 21.70
N TRP A 12 -16.16 -4.56 21.18
CA TRP A 12 -14.98 -4.82 20.35
C TRP A 12 -14.95 -3.94 19.10
N LYS A 13 -16.10 -3.78 18.43
CA LYS A 13 -16.21 -2.87 17.28
C LYS A 13 -15.88 -1.42 17.66
N ALA A 14 -16.35 -0.94 18.81
CA ALA A 14 -16.06 0.41 19.27
C ALA A 14 -14.57 0.60 19.61
N PHE A 15 -13.90 -0.41 20.17
CA PHE A 15 -12.46 -0.38 20.39
C PHE A 15 -11.67 -0.37 19.08
N ASP A 16 -12.06 -1.20 18.10
CA ASP A 16 -11.42 -1.22 16.77
C ASP A 16 -11.60 0.14 16.06
N GLU A 17 -12.79 0.72 16.14
CA GLU A 17 -13.07 2.04 15.57
C GLU A 17 -12.28 3.15 16.28
N ALA A 18 -12.10 3.08 17.60
CA ALA A 18 -11.26 4.02 18.34
C ALA A 18 -9.77 3.87 18.00
N ALA A 19 -9.29 2.63 17.79
CA ALA A 19 -7.88 2.34 17.55
C ALA A 19 -7.43 2.67 16.13
N PHE A 20 -8.25 2.33 15.12
CA PHE A 20 -7.89 2.47 13.71
C PHE A 20 -8.67 3.58 13.00
N GLY A 21 -9.89 3.87 13.47
CA GLY A 21 -10.83 4.73 12.75
C GLY A 21 -11.38 4.09 11.48
N PRO A 22 -12.45 4.66 10.91
CA PRO A 22 -13.10 4.14 9.71
C PRO A 22 -12.17 4.21 8.49
N LYS A 23 -11.26 5.18 8.44
CA LYS A 23 -10.33 5.35 7.31
C LYS A 23 -9.24 4.29 7.25
N ASN A 24 -8.86 3.68 8.38
CA ASN A 24 -7.82 2.65 8.43
C ASN A 24 -8.40 1.25 8.70
N THR A 25 -9.69 1.07 8.41
CA THR A 25 -10.36 -0.23 8.50
C THR A 25 -10.88 -0.62 7.12
N LEU A 26 -10.40 -1.72 6.55
CA LEU A 26 -10.94 -2.32 5.33
C LEU A 26 -11.79 -3.54 5.68
N ASN A 27 -13.10 -3.43 5.44
CA ASN A 27 -14.02 -4.53 5.63
C ASN A 27 -14.33 -5.25 4.32
N LEU A 28 -13.67 -6.38 4.07
CA LEU A 28 -13.90 -7.24 2.91
C LEU A 28 -15.12 -8.15 3.08
N ARG A 29 -15.67 -8.27 4.30
CA ARG A 29 -16.86 -9.11 4.57
C ARG A 29 -18.11 -8.55 3.92
N GLU A 30 -18.30 -7.23 3.96
CA GLU A 30 -19.55 -6.58 3.55
C GLU A 30 -19.84 -6.69 2.06
N SER A 31 -18.80 -6.84 1.23
CA SER A 31 -18.94 -6.86 -0.23
C SER A 31 -18.95 -8.26 -0.85
N LEU A 32 -18.91 -9.34 -0.05
CA LEU A 32 -18.82 -10.74 -0.50
C LEU A 32 -17.94 -10.95 -1.75
N PRO A 33 -16.68 -10.47 -1.76
CA PRO A 33 -15.84 -10.49 -2.96
C PRO A 33 -15.37 -11.92 -3.27
N THR A 34 -15.01 -12.16 -4.54
CA THR A 34 -14.19 -13.34 -4.86
C THR A 34 -12.81 -13.22 -4.21
N ALA A 35 -12.08 -14.33 -4.09
CA ALA A 35 -10.71 -14.32 -3.59
C ALA A 35 -9.78 -13.40 -4.41
N ALA A 36 -10.00 -13.31 -5.73
CA ALA A 36 -9.22 -12.44 -6.61
C ALA A 36 -9.54 -10.96 -6.35
N ASP A 37 -10.82 -10.61 -6.26
CA ASP A 37 -11.26 -9.24 -5.99
C ASP A 37 -10.78 -8.75 -4.62
N ALA A 38 -10.85 -9.63 -3.61
CA ALA A 38 -10.36 -9.33 -2.27
C ALA A 38 -8.86 -8.99 -2.28
N ARG A 39 -8.04 -9.74 -3.04
CA ARG A 39 -6.60 -9.47 -3.16
C ARG A 39 -6.34 -8.14 -3.85
N TYR A 40 -7.01 -7.91 -4.98
CA TYR A 40 -6.86 -6.66 -5.73
C TYR A 40 -7.21 -5.44 -4.88
N ARG A 41 -8.37 -5.47 -4.22
CA ARG A 41 -8.84 -4.38 -3.35
C ARG A 41 -7.93 -4.18 -2.14
N ALA A 42 -7.53 -5.25 -1.47
CA ALA A 42 -6.64 -5.16 -0.31
C ALA A 42 -5.27 -4.59 -0.69
N GLU A 43 -4.68 -5.03 -1.81
CA GLU A 43 -3.42 -4.48 -2.26
C GLU A 43 -3.52 -2.98 -2.58
N ALA A 44 -4.49 -2.58 -3.40
CA ALA A 44 -4.68 -1.17 -3.78
C ALA A 44 -4.90 -0.29 -2.54
N TRP A 45 -5.74 -0.74 -1.61
CA TRP A 45 -6.03 -0.02 -0.38
C TRP A 45 -4.82 0.07 0.55
N LEU A 46 -4.06 -1.01 0.75
CA LEU A 46 -2.85 -0.98 1.60
C LEU A 46 -1.80 -0.02 1.04
N ARG A 47 -1.62 0.01 -0.28
CA ARG A 47 -0.76 0.99 -0.96
C ARG A 47 -1.24 2.42 -0.73
N GLU A 48 -2.52 2.67 -0.91
CA GLU A 48 -3.12 3.99 -0.67
C GLU A 48 -2.90 4.45 0.78
N ARG A 49 -3.13 3.57 1.76
CA ARG A 49 -2.93 3.87 3.19
C ARG A 49 -1.48 4.16 3.51
N GLN A 50 -0.55 3.42 2.92
CA GLN A 50 0.89 3.65 3.10
C GLN A 50 1.33 4.98 2.53
N ILE A 51 0.84 5.33 1.33
CA ILE A 51 1.06 6.64 0.71
C ILE A 51 0.46 7.75 1.58
N GLY A 52 -0.70 7.48 2.20
CA GLY A 52 -1.29 8.33 3.23
C GLY A 52 -0.54 8.34 4.57
N ARG A 53 0.61 7.67 4.68
CA ARG A 53 1.45 7.53 5.89
C ARG A 53 0.70 7.00 7.11
N ALA A 54 -0.29 6.12 6.90
CA ALA A 54 -0.91 5.40 8.00
C ALA A 54 0.09 4.42 8.65
N GLY A 55 0.04 4.27 9.98
CA GLY A 55 0.93 3.38 10.73
C GLY A 55 0.46 1.93 10.76
N GLU A 56 -0.61 1.67 11.52
CA GLU A 56 -1.29 0.37 11.59
C GLU A 56 -2.71 0.49 11.00
N VAL A 57 -3.15 -0.57 10.33
CA VAL A 57 -4.47 -0.67 9.72
C VAL A 57 -5.14 -2.00 10.02
N LEU A 58 -6.47 -2.04 10.00
CA LEU A 58 -7.28 -3.23 10.27
C LEU A 58 -7.88 -3.79 8.97
N LEU A 59 -7.63 -5.07 8.70
CA LEU A 59 -8.25 -5.83 7.61
C LEU A 59 -9.26 -6.82 8.18
N ILE A 60 -10.53 -6.74 7.77
CA ILE A 60 -11.58 -7.68 8.18
C ILE A 60 -11.92 -8.57 6.96
N THR A 61 -11.61 -9.86 7.06
CA THR A 61 -11.77 -10.89 6.01
C THR A 61 -12.96 -11.82 6.21
N GLY A 62 -13.61 -11.75 7.38
CA GLY A 62 -14.75 -12.59 7.76
C GLY A 62 -14.36 -13.90 8.43
N ARG A 63 -15.29 -14.50 9.19
CA ARG A 63 -15.00 -15.59 10.15
C ARG A 63 -14.98 -17.01 9.57
N GLY A 64 -15.20 -17.22 8.27
CA GLY A 64 -15.19 -18.57 7.67
C GLY A 64 -16.34 -19.51 8.10
N ASN A 65 -17.17 -19.10 9.07
CA ASN A 65 -18.28 -19.89 9.63
C ASN A 65 -19.35 -20.34 8.60
N GLN A 66 -19.34 -19.82 7.38
CA GLN A 66 -20.22 -20.25 6.27
C GLN A 66 -19.44 -20.59 4.99
N SER A 67 -18.14 -20.81 5.08
CA SER A 67 -17.31 -21.21 3.94
C SER A 67 -17.19 -22.73 3.85
N PRO A 68 -17.11 -23.33 2.64
CA PRO A 68 -16.84 -24.75 2.49
C PRO A 68 -15.58 -25.17 3.25
N GLY A 69 -15.70 -26.18 4.12
CA GLY A 69 -14.59 -26.66 4.96
C GLY A 69 -14.18 -25.73 6.12
N GLY A 70 -14.96 -24.70 6.44
CA GLY A 70 -14.68 -23.79 7.56
C GLY A 70 -13.55 -22.78 7.31
N VAL A 71 -12.99 -22.73 6.10
CA VAL A 71 -11.90 -21.81 5.71
C VAL A 71 -12.45 -20.73 4.77
N SER A 72 -12.37 -19.46 5.18
CA SER A 72 -12.72 -18.33 4.31
C SER A 72 -11.70 -18.23 3.17
N ALA A 73 -12.17 -18.39 1.93
CA ALA A 73 -11.36 -18.20 0.72
C ALA A 73 -10.73 -16.79 0.67
N VAL A 74 -11.45 -15.79 1.17
CA VAL A 74 -10.94 -14.41 1.32
C VAL A 74 -9.81 -14.36 2.34
N ARG A 75 -9.97 -14.97 3.52
CA ARG A 75 -8.91 -15.02 4.55
C ARG A 75 -7.66 -15.67 3.98
N ALA A 76 -7.79 -16.82 3.32
CA ALA A 76 -6.67 -17.54 2.72
C ALA A 76 -5.96 -16.67 1.65
N ALA A 77 -6.73 -15.98 0.81
CA ALA A 77 -6.20 -15.11 -0.23
C ALA A 77 -5.43 -13.91 0.33
N ILE A 78 -5.90 -13.30 1.43
CA ILE A 78 -5.21 -12.19 2.10
C ILE A 78 -3.94 -12.68 2.82
N VAL A 79 -4.00 -13.80 3.53
CA VAL A 79 -2.81 -14.39 4.17
C VAL A 79 -1.74 -14.73 3.14
N ALA A 80 -2.13 -15.22 1.96
CA ALA A 80 -1.20 -15.48 0.86
C ALA A 80 -0.64 -14.19 0.19
N LEU A 81 -1.34 -13.06 0.32
CA LEU A 81 -0.93 -11.77 -0.24
C LEU A 81 0.12 -11.05 0.62
N LEU A 82 -0.01 -11.08 1.95
CA LEU A 82 0.81 -10.30 2.89
C LEU A 82 2.33 -10.54 2.77
N PRO A 83 2.84 -11.78 2.58
CA PRO A 83 4.27 -12.00 2.35
C PRO A 83 4.80 -11.39 1.05
N ASN A 84 3.96 -11.25 0.02
CA ASN A 84 4.34 -10.56 -1.21
C ASN A 84 4.41 -9.05 -0.97
N LEU A 85 3.42 -8.49 -0.29
CA LEU A 85 3.38 -7.06 0.05
C LEU A 85 4.53 -6.65 0.97
N ARG A 86 4.93 -7.51 1.91
CA ARG A 86 6.11 -7.25 2.75
C ARG A 86 7.41 -7.17 1.95
N ARG A 87 7.59 -8.09 1.00
CA ARG A 87 8.75 -8.06 0.10
C ARG A 87 8.77 -6.83 -0.82
N ARG A 88 7.59 -6.28 -1.14
CA ARG A 88 7.44 -5.06 -1.95
C ARG A 88 7.47 -3.78 -1.11
N GLY A 89 7.82 -3.87 0.17
CA GLY A 89 7.91 -2.72 1.07
C GLY A 89 6.58 -2.11 1.48
N VAL A 90 5.43 -2.73 1.14
CA VAL A 90 4.10 -2.19 1.47
C VAL A 90 3.73 -2.44 2.93
N VAL A 91 4.07 -3.64 3.41
CA VAL A 91 3.76 -4.12 4.75
C VAL A 91 5.07 -4.37 5.48
N SER A 92 5.18 -3.95 6.73
CA SER A 92 6.33 -4.31 7.58
C SER A 92 6.02 -5.56 8.40
N GLU A 93 4.81 -5.64 8.96
CA GLU A 93 4.37 -6.72 9.85
C GLU A 93 2.86 -6.94 9.76
N TRP A 94 2.38 -8.14 10.10
CA TRP A 94 0.96 -8.39 10.34
C TRP A 94 0.75 -9.41 11.45
N ARG A 95 -0.36 -9.27 12.18
CA ARG A 95 -0.81 -10.20 13.22
C ARG A 95 -2.32 -10.41 13.15
N GLU A 96 -2.78 -11.60 13.51
CA GLU A 96 -4.23 -11.83 13.66
C GLU A 96 -4.72 -11.08 14.91
N HIS A 97 -5.78 -10.31 14.74
CA HIS A 97 -6.38 -9.48 15.80
C HIS A 97 -7.57 -10.18 16.45
N SER A 98 -8.39 -10.81 15.62
CA SER A 98 -9.50 -11.67 16.01
C SER A 98 -9.77 -12.67 14.88
N PRO A 99 -10.53 -13.76 15.09
CA PRO A 99 -10.83 -14.71 14.02
C PRO A 99 -11.40 -14.02 12.79
N GLY A 100 -10.63 -14.02 11.68
CA GLY A 100 -11.03 -13.37 10.43
C GLY A 100 -10.69 -11.89 10.33
N SER A 101 -9.84 -11.33 11.19
CA SER A 101 -9.31 -9.97 11.06
C SER A 101 -7.83 -9.87 11.40
N PHE A 102 -7.10 -9.00 10.71
CA PHE A 102 -5.67 -8.81 10.88
C PHE A 102 -5.34 -7.35 11.11
N VAL A 103 -4.44 -7.07 12.04
CA VAL A 103 -3.75 -5.79 12.12
C VAL A 103 -2.51 -5.88 11.26
N VAL A 104 -2.34 -4.90 10.38
CA VAL A 104 -1.23 -4.81 9.43
C VAL A 104 -0.48 -3.52 9.70
N LYS A 105 0.82 -3.61 9.98
CA LYS A 105 1.72 -2.48 10.07
C LYS A 105 2.28 -2.18 8.68
N LEU A 106 2.14 -0.94 8.23
CA LEU A 106 2.60 -0.53 6.90
C LEU A 106 4.11 -0.27 6.90
N GLY A 107 4.73 -0.33 5.72
CA GLY A 107 6.13 0.07 5.54
C GLY A 107 6.28 1.59 5.42
N SER A 108 7.50 2.11 5.52
CA SER A 108 7.78 3.51 5.19
C SER A 108 7.66 3.76 3.68
N ILE A 109 7.69 5.03 3.25
CA ILE A 109 7.73 5.34 1.82
C ILE A 109 9.08 4.88 1.25
N SER A 110 10.19 5.09 1.97
CA SER A 110 11.51 4.57 1.54
C SER A 110 11.51 3.04 1.35
N SER A 111 10.79 2.30 2.20
CA SER A 111 10.65 0.84 2.05
C SER A 111 10.05 0.43 0.71
N LEU A 112 9.12 1.21 0.15
CA LEU A 112 8.58 0.98 -1.20
C LEU A 112 9.63 1.20 -2.29
N LEU A 113 10.49 2.21 -2.10
CA LEU A 113 11.47 2.64 -3.08
C LEU A 113 12.69 1.71 -3.12
N ASP A 114 13.04 1.09 -1.99
CA ASP A 114 14.20 0.20 -1.85
C ASP A 114 13.86 -1.27 -2.14
N ALA A 115 12.56 -1.61 -2.20
CA ALA A 115 12.13 -2.98 -2.37
C ALA A 115 12.63 -3.58 -3.71
N PRO A 116 13.35 -4.72 -3.69
CA PRO A 116 13.91 -5.31 -4.90
C PRO A 116 12.82 -5.83 -5.83
N ARG A 117 12.80 -5.35 -7.09
CA ARG A 117 11.84 -5.78 -8.12
C ARG A 117 12.28 -7.10 -8.76
N ARG A 118 11.51 -8.19 -8.61
CA ARG A 118 11.79 -9.46 -9.32
C ARG A 118 11.11 -9.50 -10.69
N LYS A 119 11.71 -10.23 -11.64
CA LYS A 119 11.21 -10.43 -13.02
C LYS A 119 9.75 -10.94 -13.10
N ARG A 120 9.26 -11.65 -12.08
CA ARG A 120 7.86 -12.11 -11.95
C ARG A 120 6.87 -11.02 -11.50
N ASP A 121 7.31 -10.03 -10.74
CA ASP A 121 6.44 -8.90 -10.33
C ASP A 121 6.16 -7.96 -11.51
N ARG A 122 6.96 -8.04 -12.58
CA ARG A 122 6.76 -7.34 -13.86
C ARG A 122 5.47 -7.76 -14.59
N VAL A 123 4.87 -8.89 -14.22
CA VAL A 123 3.68 -9.47 -14.89
C VAL A 123 2.38 -9.04 -14.22
N THR A 124 2.42 -8.63 -12.95
CA THR A 124 1.21 -8.23 -12.17
C THR A 124 1.04 -6.73 -12.03
N VAL A 125 2.12 -5.96 -12.21
CA VAL A 125 2.00 -4.51 -12.45
C VAL A 125 1.63 -4.36 -13.92
N ALA A 126 0.43 -3.86 -14.20
CA ALA A 126 0.03 -3.41 -15.53
C ALA A 126 1.19 -2.59 -16.12
N THR A 127 1.46 -2.83 -17.41
CA THR A 127 2.46 -2.22 -18.30
C THR A 127 3.24 -1.04 -17.68
N PRO A 128 4.59 -1.05 -17.70
CA PRO A 128 5.35 0.14 -17.30
C PRO A 128 4.76 1.34 -18.02
N ALA A 129 4.39 2.37 -17.25
CA ALA A 129 3.81 3.57 -17.81
C ALA A 129 4.72 4.04 -18.95
N ASP A 130 4.11 4.30 -20.12
CA ASP A 130 4.77 4.77 -21.32
C ASP A 130 5.77 5.88 -20.95
N PRO A 131 6.99 5.99 -21.50
CA PRO A 131 7.85 7.16 -21.29
C PRO A 131 7.12 8.51 -21.41
N GLU A 132 6.04 8.58 -22.19
CA GLU A 132 5.13 9.73 -22.24
C GLU A 132 4.48 10.10 -20.88
N SER A 133 4.33 9.15 -19.97
CA SER A 133 3.77 9.37 -18.63
C SER A 133 4.60 10.34 -17.78
N LEU A 134 5.91 10.40 -18.00
CA LEU A 134 6.75 11.44 -17.39
C LEU A 134 6.59 12.78 -18.10
N ALA A 135 6.42 12.78 -19.42
CA ALA A 135 6.24 14.00 -20.22
C ALA A 135 4.93 14.74 -19.88
N GLN A 136 3.94 14.05 -19.31
CA GLN A 136 2.66 14.61 -18.86
C GLN A 136 2.73 15.26 -17.47
N LEU A 137 3.84 15.09 -16.74
CA LEU A 137 4.01 15.68 -15.41
C LEU A 137 4.44 17.14 -15.50
N ASP A 138 3.97 17.94 -14.54
CA ASP A 138 4.37 19.33 -14.40
C ASP A 138 5.87 19.43 -14.08
N THR A 139 6.54 20.49 -14.56
CA THR A 139 8.00 20.63 -14.45
C THR A 139 8.50 20.55 -13.00
N LYS A 140 7.70 21.05 -12.04
CA LYS A 140 8.03 20.96 -10.62
C LYS A 140 8.05 19.52 -10.11
N THR A 141 7.09 18.71 -10.52
CA THR A 141 6.99 17.30 -10.14
C THR A 141 8.14 16.50 -10.74
N LEU A 142 8.48 16.77 -12.02
CA LEU A 142 9.64 16.17 -12.68
C LEU A 142 10.96 16.50 -11.99
N SER A 143 11.15 17.77 -11.59
CA SER A 143 12.36 18.20 -10.87
C SER A 143 12.53 17.46 -9.54
N LEU A 144 11.44 17.33 -8.76
CA LEU A 144 11.47 16.59 -7.50
C LEU A 144 11.72 15.09 -7.71
N LEU A 145 11.09 14.49 -8.72
CA LEU A 145 11.31 13.09 -9.07
C LEU A 145 12.76 12.84 -9.52
N ARG A 146 13.35 13.75 -10.29
CA ARG A 146 14.77 13.69 -10.68
C ARG A 146 15.68 13.78 -9.46
N ARG A 147 15.40 14.69 -8.52
CA ARG A 147 16.16 14.80 -7.27
C ARG A 147 16.08 13.50 -6.46
N LEU A 148 14.90 12.90 -6.35
CA LEU A 148 14.70 11.62 -5.67
C LEU A 148 15.50 10.48 -6.34
N ALA A 149 15.47 10.43 -7.66
CA ALA A 149 16.23 9.44 -8.43
C ALA A 149 17.75 9.57 -8.22
N VAL A 150 18.28 10.80 -8.28
CA VAL A 150 19.71 11.07 -8.02
C VAL A 150 20.09 10.66 -6.61
N ARG A 151 19.33 11.08 -5.58
CA ARG A 151 19.61 10.71 -4.18
C ARG A 151 19.58 9.20 -3.94
N SER A 152 18.64 8.51 -4.58
CA SER A 152 18.56 7.03 -4.55
C SER A 152 19.79 6.37 -5.17
N LEU A 153 20.28 6.87 -6.31
CA LEU A 153 21.47 6.32 -6.97
C LEU A 153 22.75 6.62 -6.17
N GLU A 154 22.82 7.80 -5.54
CA GLU A 154 23.90 8.18 -4.61
C GLU A 154 23.95 7.24 -3.39
N SER A 155 22.81 6.95 -2.76
CA SER A 155 22.77 6.07 -1.58
C SER A 155 23.17 4.62 -1.91
N LEU A 156 22.91 4.18 -3.15
CA LEU A 156 23.36 2.89 -3.68
C LEU A 156 24.84 2.87 -4.12
N GLY A 157 25.53 4.00 -4.08
CA GLY A 157 26.94 4.12 -4.47
C GLY A 157 27.19 3.95 -5.98
N VAL A 158 26.18 4.21 -6.81
CA VAL A 158 26.28 4.07 -8.28
C VAL A 158 27.23 5.13 -8.85
N ARG A 159 28.19 4.69 -9.67
CA ARG A 159 29.06 5.59 -10.46
C ARG A 159 28.37 5.96 -11.78
N ASP A 160 28.66 7.14 -12.32
CA ASP A 160 28.01 7.69 -13.52
C ASP A 160 26.47 7.79 -13.41
N ILE A 161 25.99 8.43 -12.35
CA ILE A 161 24.56 8.57 -12.03
C ILE A 161 23.72 9.01 -13.24
N ASP A 162 24.22 9.97 -14.02
CA ASP A 162 23.50 10.55 -15.17
C ASP A 162 22.97 9.51 -16.16
N LYS A 163 23.66 8.38 -16.35
CA LYS A 163 23.24 7.30 -17.26
C LYS A 163 21.98 6.58 -16.80
N PHE A 164 21.68 6.62 -15.50
CA PHE A 164 20.62 5.84 -14.87
C PHE A 164 19.44 6.70 -14.39
N VAL A 165 19.59 8.03 -14.35
CA VAL A 165 18.59 8.96 -13.78
C VAL A 165 17.21 8.74 -14.39
N ASP A 166 17.07 8.67 -15.71
CA ASP A 166 15.75 8.57 -16.35
C ASP A 166 15.07 7.23 -16.05
N SER A 167 15.84 6.13 -16.05
CA SER A 167 15.32 4.81 -15.67
C SER A 167 14.91 4.74 -14.20
N GLU A 168 15.65 5.44 -13.34
CA GLU A 168 15.38 5.49 -11.92
C GLU A 168 14.16 6.38 -11.63
N MET A 169 14.04 7.53 -12.30
CA MET A 169 12.85 8.38 -12.26
C MET A 169 11.59 7.58 -12.62
N LEU A 170 11.62 6.84 -13.72
CA LEU A 170 10.51 6.00 -14.14
C LEU A 170 10.22 4.88 -13.12
N SER A 171 11.25 4.30 -12.52
CA SER A 171 11.11 3.25 -11.50
C SER A 171 10.42 3.79 -10.23
N LYS A 172 10.87 4.94 -9.73
CA LYS A 172 10.33 5.59 -8.53
C LYS A 172 8.91 6.11 -8.80
N PHE A 173 8.66 6.73 -9.95
CA PHE A 173 7.32 7.14 -10.37
C PHE A 173 6.33 5.99 -10.32
N ASN A 174 6.65 4.87 -10.99
CA ASN A 174 5.77 3.69 -11.02
C ASN A 174 5.51 3.11 -9.63
N SER A 175 6.50 3.19 -8.73
CA SER A 175 6.37 2.67 -7.36
C SER A 175 5.44 3.52 -6.51
N LEU A 176 5.49 4.85 -6.68
CA LEU A 176 4.67 5.82 -5.95
C LEU A 176 3.26 5.98 -6.55
N ALA A 177 3.13 6.02 -7.87
CA ALA A 177 1.86 6.20 -8.56
C ALA A 177 0.89 5.02 -8.37
N ALA A 178 1.40 3.82 -8.05
CA ALA A 178 0.59 2.60 -7.90
C ALA A 178 -0.50 2.67 -6.80
N GLY A 179 -0.45 3.63 -5.89
CA GLY A 179 -1.51 3.87 -4.90
C GLY A 179 -2.13 5.26 -4.97
N ILE A 180 -1.95 5.97 -6.10
CA ILE A 180 -2.46 7.33 -6.33
C ILE A 180 -3.41 7.30 -7.52
N ALA A 181 -4.60 7.85 -7.35
CA ALA A 181 -5.55 8.01 -8.46
C ALA A 181 -5.02 9.06 -9.46
N PRO A 182 -5.16 8.85 -10.78
CA PRO A 182 -4.68 9.80 -11.79
C PRO A 182 -5.48 11.11 -11.78
N GLY A 183 -4.89 12.18 -12.35
CA GLY A 183 -5.49 13.51 -12.47
C GLY A 183 -4.74 14.59 -11.68
N VAL A 184 -5.21 15.84 -11.73
CA VAL A 184 -4.55 17.02 -11.12
C VAL A 184 -4.29 16.83 -9.62
N GLU A 185 -5.28 16.31 -8.92
CA GLU A 185 -5.18 16.00 -7.49
C GLU A 185 -4.23 14.82 -7.22
N GLY A 186 -4.16 13.88 -8.16
CA GLY A 186 -3.20 12.79 -8.16
C GLY A 186 -1.76 13.29 -8.26
N GLU A 187 -1.49 14.23 -9.16
CA GLU A 187 -0.16 14.81 -9.30
C GLU A 187 0.25 15.63 -8.07
N ARG A 188 -0.68 16.40 -7.48
CA ARG A 188 -0.43 17.09 -6.21
C ARG A 188 -0.03 16.12 -5.11
N ARG A 189 -0.76 15.02 -4.97
CA ARG A 189 -0.48 13.97 -3.98
C ARG A 189 0.83 13.24 -4.27
N LEU A 190 1.14 12.98 -5.54
CA LEU A 190 2.43 12.42 -5.96
C LEU A 190 3.59 13.34 -5.54
N ARG A 191 3.44 14.66 -5.73
CA ARG A 191 4.44 15.64 -5.32
C ARG A 191 4.69 15.63 -3.82
N GLU A 192 3.61 15.62 -3.02
CA GLU A 192 3.70 15.53 -1.55
C GLU A 192 4.43 14.26 -1.11
N VAL A 193 4.20 13.14 -1.80
CA VAL A 193 4.82 11.84 -1.49
C VAL A 193 6.30 11.81 -1.88
N ILE A 194 6.67 12.40 -3.03
CA ILE A 194 8.07 12.53 -3.43
C ILE A 194 8.83 13.40 -2.42
N SER A 195 8.25 14.52 -1.98
CA SER A 195 8.84 15.37 -0.95
C SER A 195 9.05 14.61 0.37
N ALA A 196 8.04 13.87 0.83
CA ALA A 196 8.17 13.06 2.04
C ALA A 196 9.22 11.94 1.91
N ALA A 197 9.37 11.34 0.71
CA ALA A 197 10.40 10.34 0.46
C ALA A 197 11.82 10.95 0.50
N LEU A 198 11.98 12.16 -0.02
CA LEU A 198 13.24 12.90 0.05
C LEU A 198 13.62 13.23 1.50
N GLU A 199 12.64 13.69 2.31
CA GLU A 199 12.85 13.92 3.74
C GLU A 199 13.34 12.65 4.46
N GLN A 200 12.73 11.50 4.18
CA GLN A 200 13.13 10.21 4.78
C GLN A 200 14.48 9.67 4.31
N LEU A 201 15.01 10.15 3.17
CA LEU A 201 16.34 9.77 2.67
C LEU A 201 17.43 10.73 3.15
N ASP A 202 17.05 11.95 3.54
CA ASP A 202 17.94 12.97 4.07
C ASP A 202 18.14 12.83 5.60
N GLU A 203 17.28 12.05 6.29
CA GLU A 203 17.42 11.60 7.69
C GLU A 203 18.39 10.42 7.86
#